data_AF-A0A1E3V7N3-F1
#
_entry.id   AF-A0A1E3V7N3-F1
#
_cell.length_a   1.000
_cell.length_b   1.000
_cell.length_c   1.000
_cell.angle_alpha   90.00
_cell.angle_beta   90.00
_cell.angle_gamma   90.00
#
_symmetry.space_group_name_H-M   'P 1'
#
loop_
_entity.id
_entity.type
_entity.pdbx_description
1 polymer ?
#
loop_
_entity_poly.entity_id
_entity_poly.type
_entity_poly.pdbx_seq_one_letter_code
_entity_poly.pdbx_strand_id
1 'polypeptide(L)'
;MAKAYSVGPIQRNQVDRAFRLIEVAGYELDLTKWREFCATAFARQPISPYAQEIVTVENARGYITGLSIGHVAHDPLYGRLLDVSVFLVISAGDTPGVSDALLEYLMAAARNRRCSFMRIAATEPGSWPDRRGRPQRPDRGTFIPVQ
;
A
#
# COMPACT_ATOMS: atom_id res chain seq x y z
N MET A 1 12.18 -20.65 8.60
CA MET A 1 11.34 -19.98 9.60
C MET A 1 9.96 -19.81 9.01
N ALA A 2 8.90 -20.27 9.68
CA ALA A 2 7.54 -20.00 9.23
C ALA A 2 7.32 -18.48 9.31
N LYS A 3 7.05 -17.83 8.18
CA LYS A 3 6.72 -16.41 8.19
C LYS A 3 5.40 -16.25 8.97
N ALA A 4 5.44 -15.51 10.08
CA ALA A 4 4.24 -15.18 10.86
C ALA A 4 3.20 -14.41 10.04
N TYR A 5 3.65 -13.80 8.94
CA TYR A 5 2.86 -12.98 8.03
C TYR A 5 3.07 -13.37 6.57
N SER A 6 1.99 -13.47 5.82
CA SER A 6 2.01 -13.49 4.36
C SER A 6 1.83 -12.07 3.84
N VAL A 7 2.77 -11.60 3.01
CA VAL A 7 2.74 -10.26 2.41
C VAL A 7 2.75 -10.40 0.90
N GLY A 8 1.85 -9.70 0.22
CA GLY A 8 1.79 -9.73 -1.24
C GLY A 8 0.66 -8.90 -1.82
N PRO A 9 0.47 -8.94 -3.16
CA PRO A 9 -0.62 -8.25 -3.82
C PRO A 9 -1.97 -8.72 -3.27
N ILE A 10 -2.90 -7.79 -3.10
CA ILE A 10 -4.24 -8.10 -2.62
C ILE A 10 -4.90 -9.16 -3.51
N GLN A 11 -5.59 -10.11 -2.89
CA GLN A 11 -6.36 -11.14 -3.59
C GLN A 11 -7.85 -10.80 -3.60
N ARG A 12 -8.62 -11.35 -4.56
CA ARG A 12 -10.06 -11.07 -4.69
C ARG A 12 -10.86 -11.40 -3.42
N ASN A 13 -10.51 -12.48 -2.75
CA ASN A 13 -11.12 -12.91 -1.48
C ASN A 13 -10.68 -12.07 -0.25
N GLN A 14 -9.73 -11.14 -0.43
CA GLN A 14 -9.25 -10.24 0.63
C GLN A 14 -9.88 -8.85 0.54
N VAL A 15 -10.52 -8.47 -0.58
CA VAL A 15 -11.07 -7.12 -0.82
C VAL A 15 -11.97 -6.68 0.34
N ASP A 16 -13.03 -7.41 0.65
CA ASP A 16 -13.96 -6.99 1.71
C ASP A 16 -13.33 -7.03 3.11
N ARG A 17 -12.40 -7.96 3.36
CA ARG A 17 -11.68 -8.06 4.64
C ARG A 17 -10.74 -6.86 4.84
N ALA A 18 -10.06 -6.44 3.78
CA ALA A 18 -9.15 -5.29 3.77
C ALA A 18 -9.89 -3.96 3.98
N PHE A 19 -11.18 -3.87 3.65
CA PHE A 19 -11.97 -2.64 3.85
C PHE A 19 -12.03 -2.22 5.32
N ARG A 20 -12.01 -3.18 6.27
CA ARG A 20 -12.01 -2.87 7.71
C ARG A 20 -10.82 -2.03 8.14
N LEU A 21 -9.66 -2.18 7.49
CA LEU A 21 -8.49 -1.33 7.74
C LEU A 21 -8.74 0.11 7.31
N ILE A 22 -9.35 0.27 6.15
CA ILE A 22 -9.64 1.58 5.54
C ILE A 22 -10.69 2.32 6.36
N GLU A 23 -11.73 1.61 6.80
CA GLU A 23 -12.80 2.12 7.67
C GLU A 23 -12.23 2.67 8.99
N VAL A 24 -11.32 1.92 9.63
CA VAL A 24 -10.67 2.35 10.89
C VAL A 24 -9.76 3.56 10.69
N ALA A 25 -9.14 3.71 9.51
CA ALA A 25 -8.29 4.86 9.20
C ALA A 25 -9.07 6.16 8.97
N GLY A 26 -10.41 6.13 8.92
CA GLY A 26 -11.25 7.31 8.79
C GLY A 26 -11.25 7.93 7.39
N TYR A 27 -10.97 7.15 6.36
CA TYR A 27 -11.13 7.61 4.97
C TYR A 27 -12.62 7.72 4.61
N GLU A 28 -12.99 8.76 3.86
CA GLU A 28 -14.34 8.94 3.30
C GLU A 28 -14.59 8.01 2.10
N LEU A 29 -14.41 6.71 2.31
CA LEU A 29 -14.53 5.67 1.29
C LEU A 29 -15.51 4.61 1.78
N ASP A 30 -16.59 4.38 1.03
CA ASP A 30 -17.50 3.27 1.27
C ASP A 30 -17.00 1.97 0.63
N LEU A 31 -17.61 0.85 1.01
CA LEU A 31 -17.23 -0.48 0.52
C LEU A 31 -17.40 -0.61 -1.01
N THR A 32 -18.37 0.07 -1.61
CA THR A 32 -18.61 0.02 -3.06
C THR A 32 -17.46 0.68 -3.81
N LYS A 33 -17.08 1.90 -3.43
CA LYS A 33 -15.95 2.62 -4.01
C LYS A 33 -14.64 1.88 -3.81
N TRP A 34 -14.45 1.23 -2.65
CA TRP A 34 -13.30 0.36 -2.40
C TRP A 34 -13.24 -0.83 -3.37
N ARG A 35 -14.37 -1.52 -3.58
CA ARG A 35 -14.44 -2.64 -4.53
C ARG A 35 -14.14 -2.20 -5.96
N GLU A 36 -14.67 -1.04 -6.39
CA GLU A 36 -14.37 -0.46 -7.70
C GLU A 36 -12.89 -0.10 -7.86
N PHE A 37 -12.29 0.46 -6.80
CA PHE A 37 -10.87 0.78 -6.75
C PHE A 37 -10.00 -0.48 -6.90
N CYS A 38 -10.33 -1.55 -6.17
CA CYS A 38 -9.67 -2.85 -6.31
C CYS A 38 -9.86 -3.46 -7.69
N ALA A 39 -11.08 -3.43 -8.24
CA ALA A 39 -11.37 -3.92 -9.58
C ALA A 39 -10.52 -3.21 -10.65
N THR A 40 -10.36 -1.89 -10.52
CA THR A 40 -9.50 -1.09 -11.39
C THR A 40 -8.03 -1.49 -11.26
N ALA A 41 -7.55 -1.74 -10.04
CA ALA A 41 -6.19 -2.22 -9.82
C ALA A 41 -5.95 -3.60 -10.46
N PHE A 42 -6.88 -4.55 -10.28
CA PHE A 42 -6.81 -5.87 -10.89
C PHE A 42 -6.78 -5.83 -12.41
N ALA A 43 -7.58 -4.95 -13.04
CA ALA A 43 -7.60 -4.80 -14.49
C ALA A 43 -6.28 -4.24 -15.06
N ARG A 44 -5.53 -3.46 -14.27
CA ARG A 44 -4.30 -2.78 -14.71
C ARG A 44 -3.02 -3.57 -14.46
N GLN A 45 -3.02 -4.52 -13.52
CA GLN A 45 -1.84 -5.35 -13.20
C GLN A 45 -1.15 -5.97 -14.42
N PRO A 46 -1.85 -6.54 -15.42
CA PRO A 46 -1.21 -7.15 -16.58
C PRO A 46 -0.60 -6.13 -17.57
N ILE A 47 -0.99 -4.86 -17.46
CA ILE A 47 -0.77 -3.85 -18.51
C ILE A 47 0.52 -3.06 -18.28
N SER A 48 0.90 -2.82 -17.02
CA SER A 48 2.08 -1.99 -16.71
C SER A 48 2.74 -2.39 -15.39
N PRO A 49 4.07 -2.54 -15.35
CA PRO A 49 4.82 -2.74 -14.11
C PRO A 49 4.83 -1.48 -13.22
N TYR A 50 4.35 -0.34 -13.75
CA TYR A 50 4.16 0.91 -13.01
C TYR A 50 2.71 1.11 -12.58
N ALA A 51 1.83 0.12 -12.83
CA ALA A 51 0.47 0.16 -12.34
C ALA A 51 0.46 0.23 -10.81
N GLN A 52 -0.60 0.86 -10.30
CA GLN A 52 -0.89 0.89 -8.87
C GLN A 52 -0.96 -0.53 -8.30
N GLU A 53 -0.24 -0.75 -7.21
CA GLU A 53 -0.21 -2.00 -6.46
C GLU A 53 -0.90 -1.78 -5.11
N ILE A 54 -1.80 -2.70 -4.78
CA ILE A 54 -2.42 -2.81 -3.46
C ILE A 54 -1.81 -4.05 -2.83
N VAL A 55 -1.16 -3.88 -1.68
CA VAL A 55 -0.46 -4.95 -0.94
C VAL A 55 -1.18 -5.16 0.38
N THR A 56 -1.34 -6.42 0.78
CA THR A 56 -1.92 -6.80 2.07
C THR A 56 -0.90 -7.58 2.90
N VAL A 57 -1.03 -7.47 4.22
CA VAL A 57 -0.38 -8.35 5.19
C VAL A 57 -1.47 -9.21 5.84
N GLU A 58 -1.33 -10.52 5.73
CA GLU A 58 -2.23 -11.51 6.33
C GLU A 58 -1.48 -12.30 7.41
N ASN A 59 -2.04 -12.38 8.61
CA ASN A 59 -1.46 -13.19 9.68
C ASN A 59 -1.83 -14.68 9.51
N ALA A 60 -1.20 -15.55 10.31
CA ALA A 60 -1.45 -17.00 10.28
C ALA A 60 -2.92 -17.42 10.53
N ARG A 61 -3.77 -16.52 11.03
CA ARG A 61 -5.22 -16.76 11.27
C ARG A 61 -6.10 -16.27 10.12
N GLY A 62 -5.52 -15.71 9.06
CA GLY A 62 -6.24 -15.20 7.89
C GLY A 62 -6.82 -13.79 8.06
N TYR A 63 -6.38 -13.04 9.08
CA TYR A 63 -6.77 -11.63 9.24
C TYR A 63 -5.82 -10.72 8.48
N ILE A 64 -6.40 -9.75 7.77
CA ILE A 64 -5.63 -8.69 7.12
C ILE A 64 -5.25 -7.67 8.19
N THR A 65 -3.97 -7.64 8.55
CA THR A 65 -3.42 -6.80 9.62
C THR A 65 -2.71 -5.56 9.10
N GLY A 66 -2.43 -5.51 7.80
CA GLY A 66 -1.82 -4.36 7.14
C GLY A 66 -2.25 -4.22 5.68
N LEU A 67 -2.16 -3.00 5.17
CA LEU A 67 -2.49 -2.62 3.80
C LEU A 67 -1.56 -1.50 3.35
N SER A 68 -1.05 -1.59 2.13
CA SER A 68 -0.50 -0.42 1.45
C SER A 68 -1.04 -0.26 0.04
N ILE A 69 -1.08 0.99 -0.42
CA ILE A 69 -1.38 1.34 -1.81
C ILE A 69 -0.21 2.16 -2.31
N GLY A 70 0.41 1.75 -3.41
CA GLY A 70 1.50 2.51 -4.00
C GLY A 70 1.63 2.33 -5.50
N HIS A 71 2.40 3.20 -6.12
CA HIS A 71 2.71 3.16 -7.55
C HIS A 71 4.11 3.70 -7.80
N VAL A 72 4.69 3.44 -8.96
CA VAL A 72 5.97 4.06 -9.33
C VAL A 72 5.70 5.45 -9.90
N ALA A 73 6.42 6.43 -9.37
CA ALA A 73 6.39 7.80 -9.81
C ALA A 73 7.79 8.29 -10.22
N HIS A 74 7.82 9.45 -10.86
CA HIS A 74 9.05 10.18 -11.12
C HIS A 74 8.99 11.52 -10.40
N ASP A 75 9.99 11.79 -9.59
CA ASP A 75 10.21 13.04 -8.90
C ASP A 75 11.39 13.79 -9.54
N PRO A 76 11.27 15.12 -9.77
CA PRO A 76 12.34 15.88 -10.42
C PRO A 76 13.68 15.89 -9.69
N LEU A 77 13.68 15.76 -8.36
CA LEU A 77 14.89 15.81 -7.53
C LEU A 77 15.42 14.41 -7.24
N TYR A 78 14.52 13.47 -6.94
CA TYR A 78 14.89 12.13 -6.48
C TYR A 78 14.84 11.05 -7.57
N GLY A 79 14.40 11.43 -8.77
CA GLY A 79 14.26 10.52 -9.90
C GLY A 79 13.11 9.52 -9.69
N ARG A 80 13.34 8.25 -10.03
CA ARG A 80 12.30 7.22 -9.90
C ARG A 80 12.10 6.84 -8.43
N LEU A 81 10.85 6.87 -7.97
CA LEU A 81 10.50 6.49 -6.60
C LEU A 81 9.25 5.61 -6.53
N LEU A 82 9.13 4.81 -5.47
CA LEU A 82 7.89 4.13 -5.10
C LEU A 82 7.05 5.08 -4.22
N ASP A 83 5.94 5.57 -4.75
CA ASP A 83 5.03 6.49 -4.06
C ASP A 83 3.91 5.69 -3.40
N VAL A 84 3.97 5.56 -2.08
CA VAL A 84 3.03 4.85 -1.22
C VAL A 84 2.04 5.86 -0.66
N SER A 85 0.84 5.89 -1.23
CA SER A 85 -0.23 6.82 -0.84
C SER A 85 -0.98 6.41 0.41
N VAL A 86 -0.99 5.11 0.72
CA VAL A 86 -1.65 4.56 1.91
C VAL A 86 -0.71 3.53 2.53
N PHE A 87 -0.49 3.64 3.83
CA PHE A 87 0.25 2.68 4.65
C PHE A 87 -0.49 2.52 5.98
N LEU A 88 -1.19 1.40 6.14
CA LEU A 88 -2.03 1.11 7.30
C LEU A 88 -1.61 -0.19 7.95
N VAL A 89 -1.53 -0.17 9.27
CA VAL A 89 -1.29 -1.34 10.12
C VAL A 89 -2.22 -1.26 11.32
N ILE A 90 -2.85 -2.39 11.69
CA ILE A 90 -3.67 -2.44 12.91
C ILE A 90 -2.77 -2.45 14.15
N SER A 91 -3.08 -1.55 15.08
CA SER A 91 -2.41 -1.44 16.38
C SER A 91 -2.66 -2.65 17.31
N ALA A 92 -3.81 -3.31 17.16
CA ALA A 92 -4.20 -4.48 17.96
C ALA A 92 -3.40 -5.74 17.54
N GLY A 93 -2.17 -5.85 18.04
CA GLY A 93 -1.27 -6.97 17.80
C GLY A 93 0.19 -6.53 17.74
N ASP A 94 1.00 -7.30 17.03
CA ASP A 94 2.41 -6.98 16.77
C ASP A 94 2.53 -5.94 15.64
N THR A 95 2.30 -4.68 15.99
CA THR A 95 2.41 -3.54 15.06
C THR A 95 3.81 -3.44 14.45
N PRO A 96 4.91 -3.57 15.24
CA PRO A 96 6.26 -3.57 14.67
C PRO A 96 6.45 -4.67 13.63
N GLY A 97 6.10 -5.92 13.95
CA GLY A 97 6.29 -7.05 13.03
C GLY A 97 5.48 -6.94 11.73
N VAL A 98 4.25 -6.42 11.79
CA VAL A 98 3.44 -6.17 10.58
C VAL A 98 4.01 -5.02 9.76
N SER A 99 4.47 -3.94 10.42
CA SER A 99 5.07 -2.79 9.76
C SER A 99 6.37 -3.17 9.06
N ASP A 100 7.23 -3.92 9.74
CA ASP A 100 8.49 -4.42 9.20
C ASP A 100 8.24 -5.34 8.00
N ALA A 101 7.31 -6.30 8.12
CA ALA A 101 7.00 -7.21 7.02
C ALA A 101 6.47 -6.47 5.78
N LEU A 102 5.64 -5.44 5.96
CA LEU A 102 5.12 -4.62 4.87
C LEU A 102 6.21 -3.73 4.26
N LEU A 103 7.02 -3.10 5.10
CA LEU A 103 8.11 -2.23 4.66
C LEU A 103 9.19 -3.02 3.90
N GLU A 104 9.56 -4.21 4.38
CA GLU A 104 10.47 -5.12 3.68
C GLU A 104 9.96 -5.48 2.28
N TYR A 105 8.67 -5.81 2.16
CA TYR A 105 8.05 -6.10 0.87
C TYR A 105 8.12 -4.88 -0.07
N LEU A 106 7.76 -3.70 0.44
CA LEU A 106 7.78 -2.47 -0.36
C LEU A 106 9.20 -2.07 -0.76
N MET A 107 10.20 -2.24 0.11
CA MET A 107 11.60 -2.00 -0.21
C MET A 107 12.09 -2.95 -1.30
N ALA A 108 11.77 -4.25 -1.21
CA ALA A 108 12.09 -5.21 -2.25
C ALA A 108 11.40 -4.86 -3.58
N ALA A 109 10.13 -4.47 -3.55
CA ALA A 109 9.40 -4.02 -4.73
C ALA A 109 10.01 -2.76 -5.36
N ALA A 110 10.43 -1.80 -4.54
CA ALA A 110 11.11 -0.59 -4.99
C ALA A 110 12.44 -0.90 -5.68
N ARG A 111 13.27 -1.77 -5.08
CA ARG A 111 14.54 -2.25 -5.68
C ARG A 111 14.31 -2.91 -7.04
N ASN A 112 13.35 -3.84 -7.10
CA ASN A 112 13.01 -4.56 -8.34
C ASN A 112 12.56 -3.61 -9.46
N ARG A 113 11.93 -2.48 -9.11
CA ARG A 113 11.47 -1.45 -10.06
C ARG A 113 12.50 -0.35 -10.33
N ARG A 114 13.71 -0.47 -9.76
CA ARG A 114 14.82 0.48 -9.84
C ARG A 114 14.45 1.88 -9.31
N CYS A 115 13.67 1.91 -8.24
CA CYS A 115 13.38 3.13 -7.50
C CYS A 115 14.55 3.42 -6.55
N SER A 116 15.03 4.67 -6.54
CA SER A 116 16.09 5.11 -5.62
C SER A 116 15.53 5.48 -4.25
N PHE A 117 14.25 5.87 -4.21
CA PHE A 117 13.56 6.29 -3.00
C PHE A 117 12.16 5.67 -2.93
N MET A 118 11.64 5.61 -1.71
CA MET A 118 10.24 5.38 -1.42
C MET A 118 9.70 6.62 -0.71
N ARG A 119 8.51 7.08 -1.11
CA ARG A 119 7.79 8.11 -0.36
C ARG A 119 6.56 7.48 0.27
N ILE A 120 6.41 7.62 1.58
CA ILE A 120 5.20 7.19 2.30
C ILE A 120 4.43 8.45 2.68
N ALA A 121 3.23 8.62 2.12
CA ALA A 121 2.35 9.73 2.45
C ALA A 121 1.90 9.65 3.93
N ALA A 122 1.75 10.81 4.57
CA ALA A 122 1.13 10.87 5.88
C ALA A 122 -0.34 10.38 5.80
N THR A 123 -0.74 9.57 6.77
CA THR A 123 -2.14 9.14 6.91
C THR A 123 -2.97 10.30 7.43
N GLU A 124 -3.70 10.96 6.54
CA GLU A 124 -4.64 12.04 6.88
C GLU A 124 -6.08 11.57 6.58
N PRO A 125 -7.02 11.66 7.53
CA PRO A 125 -8.44 11.43 7.26
C PRO A 125 -8.90 12.32 6.10
N GLY A 126 -9.60 11.75 5.12
CA GLY A 126 -10.08 12.46 3.93
C GLY A 126 -9.10 12.56 2.74
N SER A 127 -7.83 12.16 2.88
CA SER A 127 -6.83 12.23 1.79
C SER A 127 -6.73 10.95 0.95
N TRP A 128 -7.87 10.28 0.68
CA TRP A 128 -7.87 9.05 -0.11
C TRP A 128 -7.23 9.27 -1.49
N PRO A 129 -6.36 8.35 -1.98
CA PRO A 129 -5.70 8.52 -3.26
C PRO A 129 -6.68 8.59 -4.44
N ASP A 130 -6.22 9.21 -5.53
CA ASP A 130 -6.98 9.23 -6.78
C ASP A 130 -7.13 7.81 -7.38
N ARG A 131 -7.87 7.69 -8.49
CA ARG A 131 -8.06 6.41 -9.21
C ARG A 131 -6.77 5.78 -9.77
N ARG A 132 -5.63 6.48 -9.69
CA ARG A 132 -4.31 5.98 -10.08
C ARG A 132 -3.43 5.65 -8.86
N GLY A 133 -3.95 5.82 -7.65
CA GLY A 133 -3.20 5.56 -6.42
C GLY A 133 -2.27 6.71 -6.05
N ARG A 134 -2.49 7.91 -6.59
CA ARG A 134 -1.67 9.08 -6.27
C ARG A 134 -2.15 9.73 -4.99
N PRO A 135 -1.24 10.11 -4.07
CA PRO A 135 -1.61 10.87 -2.90
C PRO A 135 -2.11 12.26 -3.32
N GLN A 136 -3.09 12.80 -2.59
CA GLN A 136 -3.59 14.15 -2.85
C GLN A 136 -2.57 15.23 -2.47
N ARG A 137 -1.70 14.95 -1.48
CA ARG A 137 -0.68 15.88 -0.95
C ARG A 137 0.71 15.22 -0.94
N PRO A 138 1.42 15.24 -2.08
CA PRO A 138 2.71 14.55 -2.21
C PRO A 138 3.84 15.20 -1.38
N ASP A 139 3.67 16.46 -0.96
CA ASP A 139 4.62 17.26 -0.18
C ASP A 139 4.74 16.84 1.29
N ARG A 140 3.78 16.07 1.82
CA ARG A 140 3.73 15.65 3.23
C ARG A 140 4.20 14.22 3.48
N GLY A 141 4.90 13.62 2.53
CA GLY A 141 5.39 12.25 2.65
C GLY A 141 6.79 12.15 3.26
N THR A 142 7.05 11.08 4.00
CA THR A 142 8.39 10.71 4.44
C THR A 142 9.14 10.03 3.29
N PHE A 143 10.34 10.50 2.99
CA PHE A 143 11.24 9.88 2.02
C PHE A 143 12.17 8.88 2.71
N ILE A 144 12.22 7.67 2.17
CA ILE A 144 13.06 6.58 2.64
C ILE A 144 13.99 6.17 1.50
N PRO A 145 15.32 6.21 1.67
CA PRO A 145 16.25 5.74 0.65
C PRO A 145 16.12 4.22 0.47
N VAL A 146 16.12 3.77 -0.78
CA VAL A 146 16.10 2.35 -1.13
C VAL A 146 17.55 1.91 -1.27
N GLN A 147 18.12 1.37 -0.19
CA GLN A 147 19.49 0.83 -0.16
C GLN A 147 19.54 -0.58 -0.73
#